data_AF-A0A820QR65-F1
#
_entry.id   AF-A0A820QR65-F1
#
_cell.length_a   1.000
_cell.length_b   1.000
_cell.length_c   1.000
_cell.angle_alpha   90.00
_cell.angle_beta   90.00
_cell.angle_gamma   90.00
#
_symmetry.space_group_name_H-M   'P 1'
#
loop_
_entity.id
_entity.type
_entity.pdbx_description
1 polymer ?
#
loop_
_entity_poly.entity_id
_entity_poly.type
_entity_poly.pdbx_seq_one_letter_code
_entity_poly.pdbx_strand_id
1 'polypeptide(L)'
;MLCIVKSNRNKPTLLLDTFRCIQDNILNTTVYWKCENRSCPGHAIQYSSNPASMKKSHNHGADEMKCKKEEFPMKLKLLYNNFFFDKLIYE
;
A
#
# COMPACT_ATOMS: atom_id res chain seq x y z
N MET A 1 -2.40 -8.51 -2.78
CA MET A 1 -1.05 -7.88 -2.93
C MET A 1 -0.99 -6.64 -2.04
N LEU A 2 0.11 -6.42 -1.30
CA LEU A 2 0.24 -5.36 -0.29
C LEU A 2 1.46 -4.46 -0.56
N CYS A 3 1.26 -3.16 -0.80
CA CYS A 3 2.36 -2.19 -0.95
C CYS A 3 1.97 -0.81 -0.37
N ILE A 4 2.87 -0.18 0.38
CA ILE A 4 2.69 1.22 0.82
C ILE A 4 3.38 2.15 -0.17
N VAL A 5 2.61 3.05 -0.76
CA VAL A 5 3.06 4.05 -1.73
C VAL A 5 3.10 5.43 -1.06
N LYS A 6 4.23 6.12 -1.23
CA LYS A 6 4.33 7.54 -0.85
C LYS A 6 3.46 8.35 -1.80
N SER A 7 2.41 8.97 -1.28
CA SER A 7 1.56 9.88 -2.07
C SER A 7 2.20 11.26 -2.13
N ASN A 8 2.02 11.94 -3.27
CA ASN A 8 2.42 13.34 -3.44
C ASN A 8 1.54 14.32 -2.64
N ARG A 9 0.44 13.86 -2.04
CA ARG A 9 -0.54 14.68 -1.30
C ARG A 9 -0.42 14.55 0.23
N ASN A 10 0.81 14.40 0.75
CA ASN A 10 1.16 14.36 2.18
C ASN A 10 0.60 13.21 3.04
N LYS A 11 -0.25 12.30 2.50
CA LYS A 11 -0.73 11.12 3.24
C LYS A 11 -0.34 9.82 2.53
N PRO A 12 0.30 8.85 3.21
CA PRO A 12 0.67 7.59 2.57
C PRO A 12 -0.59 6.85 2.07
N THR A 13 -0.40 6.10 0.98
CA THR A 13 -1.45 5.31 0.33
C THR A 13 -1.06 3.84 0.42
N LEU A 14 -1.95 3.00 0.91
CA LEU A 14 -1.84 1.56 0.93
C LEU A 14 -2.54 0.98 -0.30
N LEU A 15 -1.82 0.18 -1.07
CA LEU A 15 -2.39 -0.72 -2.07
C LEU A 15 -2.62 -2.07 -1.39
N LEU A 16 -3.90 -2.47 -1.29
CA LEU A 16 -4.28 -3.75 -0.73
C LEU A 16 -5.36 -4.38 -1.63
N ASP A 17 -5.06 -5.56 -2.15
CA ASP A 17 -5.98 -6.36 -2.97
C ASP A 17 -6.67 -5.56 -4.09
N THR A 18 -5.88 -4.80 -4.85
CA THR A 18 -6.32 -3.94 -5.97
C THR A 18 -7.20 -2.74 -5.58
N PHE A 19 -7.23 -2.41 -4.29
CA PHE A 19 -7.84 -1.19 -3.77
C PHE A 19 -6.80 -0.21 -3.25
N ARG A 20 -7.10 1.09 -3.43
CA ARG A 20 -6.34 2.21 -2.86
C ARG A 20 -6.98 2.65 -1.57
N CYS A 21 -6.22 2.57 -0.50
CA CYS A 21 -6.60 3.03 0.82
C CYS A 21 -5.66 4.16 1.25
N ILE A 22 -6.21 5.24 1.79
CA ILE A 22 -5.45 6.35 2.36
C ILE A 22 -5.37 6.19 3.88
N GLN A 23 -4.27 6.63 4.47
CA GLN A 23 -4.16 6.66 5.93
C GLN A 23 -5.22 7.59 6.52
N ASP A 24 -6.04 7.04 7.40
CA ASP A 24 -7.08 7.77 8.12
C ASP A 24 -6.56 8.25 9.47
N ASN A 25 -6.05 7.33 10.28
CA ASN A 25 -5.56 7.62 11.62
C ASN A 25 -4.41 6.67 12.04
N ILE A 26 -3.63 7.08 13.03
CA ILE A 26 -2.64 6.24 13.73
C ILE A 26 -2.98 6.29 15.21
N LEU A 27 -3.24 5.12 15.80
CA LEU A 27 -3.44 4.98 17.24
C LEU A 27 -2.42 3.97 17.78
N ASN A 28 -1.56 4.41 18.69
CA ASN A 28 -0.47 3.62 19.25
C ASN A 28 0.40 3.02 18.11
N THR A 29 0.37 1.70 17.99
CA THR A 29 1.11 0.89 17.00
C THR A 29 0.22 0.42 15.83
N THR A 30 -0.98 0.99 15.69
CA THR A 30 -1.98 0.59 14.72
C THR A 30 -2.29 1.72 13.74
N VAL A 31 -2.15 1.43 12.45
CA VAL A 31 -2.49 2.34 11.36
C VAL A 31 -3.83 1.92 10.77
N TYR A 32 -4.75 2.87 10.71
CA TYR A 32 -6.08 2.69 10.12
C TYR A 32 -6.09 3.29 8.71
N TRP A 33 -6.55 2.48 7.77
CA TRP A 33 -6.58 2.80 6.36
C TRP A 33 -8.03 2.80 5.89
N LYS A 34 -8.48 3.87 5.24
CA LYS A 34 -9.81 3.94 4.62
C LYS A 34 -9.70 3.95 3.12
N CYS A 35 -10.71 3.47 2.41
CA CYS A 35 -10.75 3.58 0.96
C CYS A 35 -10.59 5.03 0.51
N GLU A 36 -9.89 5.26 -0.61
CA GLU A 36 -9.79 6.58 -1.23
C GLU A 36 -11.16 7.09 -1.71
N ASN A 37 -12.08 6.18 -2.08
CA ASN A 37 -13.45 6.52 -2.42
C ASN A 37 -14.25 6.86 -1.15
N ARG A 38 -14.68 8.12 -1.02
CA ARG A 38 -15.37 8.64 0.17
C ARG A 38 -16.71 7.96 0.47
N SER A 39 -17.38 7.44 -0.55
CA SER A 39 -18.66 6.73 -0.40
C SER A 39 -18.47 5.23 -0.13
N CYS A 40 -17.23 4.76 -0.07
CA CYS A 40 -16.91 3.37 0.20
C CYS A 40 -16.69 3.13 1.70
N PRO A 41 -17.34 2.11 2.30
CA PRO A 41 -17.11 1.77 3.70
C PRO A 41 -15.84 0.92 3.93
N GLY A 42 -15.14 0.55 2.85
CA GLY A 42 -13.99 -0.33 2.90
C GLY A 42 -12.84 0.27 3.72
N HIS A 43 -12.31 -0.52 4.65
CA HIS A 43 -11.17 -0.11 5.47
C HIS A 43 -10.30 -1.32 5.84
N ALA A 44 -9.03 -1.01 6.09
CA ALA A 44 -8.00 -1.96 6.47
C ALA A 44 -7.27 -1.48 7.73
N ILE A 45 -6.67 -2.42 8.43
CA ILE A 45 -5.88 -2.15 9.63
C ILE A 45 -4.51 -2.78 9.46
N GLN A 46 -3.47 -2.03 9.81
CA GLN A 46 -2.10 -2.50 9.89
C GLN A 46 -1.61 -2.37 11.33
N TYR A 47 -1.19 -3.49 11.91
CA TYR A 47 -0.49 -3.50 13.19
C TYR A 47 1.02 -3.38 12.94
N SER A 48 1.77 -2.82 13.89
CA SER A 48 3.19 -2.47 13.71
C SER A 48 4.07 -3.54 13.07
N SER A 49 3.89 -4.83 13.42
CA SER A 49 4.67 -5.94 12.87
C SER A 49 3.94 -6.77 11.82
N ASN A 50 2.67 -6.48 11.56
CA ASN A 50 1.82 -7.29 10.69
C ASN A 50 1.52 -6.59 9.37
N PRO A 51 1.38 -7.35 8.27
CA PRO A 51 0.86 -6.80 7.03
C PRO A 51 -0.54 -6.22 7.25
N ALA A 52 -0.90 -5.19 6.48
CA ALA A 52 -2.24 -4.64 6.57
C ALA A 52 -3.27 -5.69 6.11
N SER A 53 -4.43 -5.70 6.77
CA SER A 53 -5.51 -6.64 6.51
C SER A 53 -6.83 -5.90 6.33
N MET A 54 -7.62 -6.33 5.35
CA MET A 54 -8.97 -5.80 5.14
C MET A 54 -9.87 -6.16 6.33
N LYS A 55 -10.59 -5.17 6.86
CA LYS A 55 -11.56 -5.36 7.94
C LYS A 55 -13.00 -5.17 7.49
N LYS A 56 -13.21 -4.32 6.49
CA LYS A 56 -14.51 -4.17 5.83
C LYS A 56 -14.35 -4.13 4.32
N SER A 57 -15.19 -4.90 3.65
CA SER A 57 -15.18 -5.03 2.20
C SER A 57 -15.63 -3.76 1.49
N HIS A 58 -15.19 -3.61 0.24
CA HIS A 58 -15.60 -2.52 -0.63
C HIS A 58 -16.98 -2.77 -1.22
N ASN A 59 -17.70 -1.69 -1.53
CA ASN A 59 -18.99 -1.68 -2.23
C ASN A 59 -18.85 -1.26 -3.71
N HIS A 60 -17.64 -1.32 -4.24
CA HIS A 60 -17.34 -0.98 -5.63
C HIS A 60 -16.27 -1.93 -6.16
N GLY A 61 -16.18 -2.04 -7.49
CA GLY A 61 -15.11 -2.76 -8.16
C GLY A 61 -13.74 -2.15 -7.90
N ALA A 62 -12.70 -2.96 -8.00
CA ALA A 62 -11.32 -2.51 -7.91
C ALA A 62 -10.95 -1.57 -9.07
N ASP A 63 -10.06 -0.61 -8.80
CA ASP A 63 -9.44 0.22 -9.84
C ASP A 63 -8.04 -0.34 -10.15
N GLU A 64 -8.04 -1.45 -10.88
CA GLU A 64 -6.81 -2.17 -11.20
C GLU A 64 -5.81 -1.32 -11.99
N MET A 65 -6.31 -0.48 -12.89
CA MET A 65 -5.46 0.31 -13.77
C MET A 65 -4.67 1.34 -12.98
N LYS A 66 -5.32 1.97 -11.98
CA LYS A 66 -4.67 2.93 -11.10
C LYS A 66 -3.70 2.25 -10.14
N CYS A 67 -4.04 1.07 -9.61
CA CYS A 67 -3.12 0.30 -8.75
C CYS A 67 -1.86 -0.13 -9.52
N LYS A 68 -2.01 -0.73 -10.70
CA LYS A 68 -0.88 -1.22 -11.52
C LYS A 68 0.14 -0.12 -11.87
N LYS A 69 -0.34 1.11 -12.13
CA LYS A 69 0.54 2.27 -12.39
C LYS A 69 1.46 2.60 -11.22
N GLU A 70 1.02 2.37 -9.99
CA GLU A 70 1.79 2.66 -8.77
C GLU A 70 2.61 1.47 -8.28
N GLU A 71 2.17 0.25 -8.61
CA GLU A 71 2.91 -0.98 -8.35
C GLU A 71 4.19 -1.08 -9.19
N PHE A 72 4.12 -0.72 -10.47
CA PHE A 72 5.23 -0.84 -11.41
C PHE A 72 6.51 -0.11 -10.98
N PRO A 73 6.48 1.18 -10.57
CA PRO A 73 7.68 1.87 -10.10
C PRO A 73 8.23 1.31 -8.78
N MET A 74 7.38 0.73 -7.91
CA MET A 74 7.81 0.07 -6.67
C MET A 74 8.53 -1.26 -6.95
N LYS A 75 7.96 -2.10 -7.82
CA LYS A 75 8.57 -3.37 -8.24
C LYS A 75 9.93 -3.14 -8.89
N LEU A 76 10.06 -2.13 -9.77
CA LEU A 76 11.34 -1.77 -10.38
C LEU A 76 12.37 -1.29 -9.36
N LYS A 77 11.99 -0.47 -8.37
CA LYS A 77 12.91 -0.02 -7.31
C LYS A 77 13.40 -1.17 -6.43
N LEU A 78 12.52 -2.09 -6.06
CA LEU A 78 12.90 -3.27 -5.28
C LEU A 78 13.84 -4.18 -6.07
N LEU A 79 13.55 -4.40 -7.35
CA LEU A 79 14.43 -5.17 -8.24
C LEU A 79 15.79 -4.51 -8.39
N TYR A 80 15.84 -3.20 -8.63
CA TYR A 80 17.10 -2.45 -8.76
C TYR A 80 17.95 -2.51 -7.48
N ASN A 81 17.33 -2.31 -6.31
CA ASN A 81 18.04 -2.39 -5.04
C ASN A 81 18.59 -3.80 -4.79
N ASN A 82 17.78 -4.86 -5.00
CA ASN A 82 18.25 -6.23 -4.82
C ASN A 82 19.39 -6.56 -5.80
N PHE A 83 19.28 -6.15 -7.06
CA PHE A 83 20.31 -6.40 -8.07
C PHE A 83 21.61 -5.63 -7.82
N PHE A 84 21.56 -4.51 -7.08
CA PHE A 84 22.74 -3.74 -6.70
C PHE A 84 23.38 -4.27 -5.40
N PHE A 85 22.59 -4.77 -4.44
CA PHE A 85 23.12 -5.41 -3.24
C PHE A 85 23.81 -6.75 -3.52
N ASP A 86 23.31 -7.55 -4.48
CA ASP A 86 23.96 -8.80 -4.87
C ASP A 86 25.35 -8.59 -5.52
N LYS A 87 25.65 -7.37 -6.01
CA LYS A 87 26.95 -7.02 -6.59
C LYS A 87 27.96 -6.45 -5.59
N LEU A 88 27.59 -6.23 -4.34
CA LEU A 88 28.48 -5.68 -3.30
C LEU A 88 28.98 -6.73 -2.30
N ILE A 89 28.72 -8.02 -2.54
CA ILE A 89 29.18 -9.14 -1.68
C ILE A 89 30.38 -9.88 -2.31
N TYR A 90 30.91 -9.42 -3.44
CA TYR A 90 32.11 -9.97 -4.07
C TYR A 90 33.14 -8.89 -4.39
N GLU A 91 33.67 -8.18 -3.38
CA GLU A 91 35.02 -7.61 -3.39
C GLU A 91 35.63 -7.65 -1.98
#